data_AF-A0A2P8B0S8-F1
#
_entry.id   AF-A0A2P8B0S8-F1
#
_cell.length_a   1.000
_cell.length_b   1.000
_cell.length_c   1.000
_cell.angle_alpha   90.00
_cell.angle_beta   90.00
_cell.angle_gamma   90.00
#
_symmetry.space_group_name_H-M   'P 1'
#
loop_
_entity.id
_entity.type
_entity.pdbx_description
1 polymer ?
#
loop_
_entity_poly.entity_id
_entity_poly.type
_entity_poly.pdbx_seq_one_letter_code
_entity_poly.pdbx_strand_id
1 'polypeptide(L)'
;MSNNLPVCRAHWQDIPHIVDLVVGPFADSTIGAWLVPDDHRRRNILSAVVRVWIEHALLFGEAHLLPDHSAAAVWLHRYGPLSPPAGYGERLAVACGEYVDRFLHLDDVLHTHRPDGPHNHLAFFAVAPQPYRVRRASILLATSNARMGHALLPTYTEVATLADRNLYARHGYAALEPFTLPDGSTTYPMWRTPRQRRARHRSSTPPARPDQRGPALNDLPIRLILDTSAILAFTEGSTAVGQAIARVADEGGLFGLPVMCLAEAARSVTDAGRLDLLANHPAATVLTVDPLQWKTLAATHRAVGRLDTAAALLAAAANDCRVLSDQPGR
;
A
#
# COMPACT_ATOMS: atom_id res chain seq x y z
N MET A 1 6.81 -21.13 20.17
CA MET A 1 5.53 -21.20 19.43
C MET A 1 5.31 -19.87 18.72
N SER A 2 5.68 -19.80 17.43
CA SER A 2 5.55 -18.60 16.60
C SER A 2 4.09 -18.40 16.20
N ASN A 3 3.30 -17.81 17.09
CA ASN A 3 1.87 -17.59 16.86
C ASN A 3 1.68 -16.37 15.95
N ASN A 4 1.86 -16.57 14.64
CA ASN A 4 1.64 -15.56 13.60
C ASN A 4 0.13 -15.42 13.40
N LEU A 5 -0.51 -14.47 14.09
CA LEU A 5 -1.92 -14.17 13.85
C LEU A 5 -2.02 -13.64 12.41
N PRO A 6 -2.75 -14.32 11.50
CA PRO A 6 -2.82 -13.87 10.11
C PRO A 6 -3.54 -12.52 10.07
N VAL A 7 -2.96 -11.54 9.38
CA VAL A 7 -3.60 -10.23 9.19
C VAL A 7 -4.38 -10.26 7.88
N CYS A 8 -5.68 -10.05 7.97
CA CYS A 8 -6.61 -10.08 6.84
C CYS A 8 -6.92 -8.66 6.35
N ARG A 9 -7.21 -8.53 5.05
CA ARG A 9 -7.76 -7.29 4.51
C ARG A 9 -9.22 -7.17 4.94
N ALA A 10 -9.63 -5.98 5.34
CA ALA A 10 -11.01 -5.68 5.70
C ALA A 10 -11.85 -5.44 4.45
N HIS A 11 -13.14 -5.73 4.57
CA HIS A 11 -14.18 -5.51 3.56
C HIS A 11 -15.29 -4.62 4.13
N TRP A 12 -16.24 -4.22 3.28
CA TRP A 12 -17.36 -3.34 3.64
C TRP A 12 -18.20 -3.85 4.83
N GLN A 13 -18.33 -5.16 4.96
CA GLN A 13 -19.06 -5.79 6.08
C GLN A 13 -18.36 -5.62 7.44
N ASP A 14 -17.06 -5.32 7.44
CA ASP A 14 -16.26 -5.18 8.67
C ASP A 14 -16.33 -3.75 9.24
N ILE A 15 -16.90 -2.80 8.50
CA ILE A 15 -16.97 -1.38 8.89
C ILE A 15 -17.56 -1.21 10.30
N PRO A 16 -18.70 -1.83 10.68
CA PRO A 16 -19.24 -1.66 12.04
C PRO A 16 -18.23 -2.05 13.13
N HIS A 17 -17.52 -3.16 12.95
CA HIS A 17 -16.52 -3.62 13.91
C HIS A 17 -15.31 -2.67 14.00
N ILE A 18 -14.83 -2.15 12.87
CA ILE A 18 -13.72 -1.19 12.85
C ILE A 18 -14.14 0.12 13.53
N VAL A 19 -15.35 0.61 13.24
CA VAL A 19 -15.91 1.82 13.86
C VAL A 19 -15.94 1.66 15.37
N ASP A 20 -16.53 0.58 15.89
CA ASP A 20 -16.63 0.36 17.34
C ASP A 20 -15.25 0.29 18.00
N LEU A 21 -14.29 -0.38 17.35
CA LEU A 21 -12.93 -0.53 17.85
C LEU A 21 -12.18 0.81 17.93
N VAL A 22 -12.37 1.68 16.94
CA VAL A 22 -11.73 3.02 16.88
C VAL A 22 -12.42 4.00 17.83
N VAL A 23 -13.75 3.99 17.87
CA VAL A 23 -14.55 4.96 18.63
C VAL A 23 -14.42 4.74 20.12
N GLY A 24 -14.28 3.49 20.60
CA GLY A 24 -14.11 3.17 22.03
C GLY A 24 -13.07 4.07 22.73
N PRO A 25 -11.77 3.95 22.41
CA PRO A 25 -10.74 4.79 23.02
C PRO A 25 -10.83 6.27 22.61
N PHE A 26 -11.36 6.57 21.43
CA PHE A 26 -11.47 7.94 20.94
C PHE A 26 -12.53 8.75 21.72
N ALA A 27 -13.67 8.14 22.03
CA ALA A 27 -14.72 8.77 22.82
C ALA A 27 -14.27 9.12 24.24
N ASP A 28 -13.37 8.31 24.82
CA ASP A 28 -12.83 8.51 26.17
C ASP A 28 -11.63 9.48 26.21
N SER A 29 -11.17 9.96 25.05
CA SER A 29 -10.03 10.89 24.95
C SER A 29 -10.43 12.35 25.20
N THR A 30 -9.45 13.18 25.57
CA THR A 30 -9.63 14.63 25.73
C THR A 30 -10.15 15.28 24.45
N ILE A 31 -9.62 14.89 23.29
CA ILE A 31 -10.04 15.43 22.00
C ILE A 31 -11.46 14.97 21.64
N GLY A 32 -11.85 13.74 22.00
CA GLY A 32 -13.22 13.27 21.84
C GLY A 32 -14.20 14.09 22.68
N ALA A 33 -13.88 14.33 23.95
CA ALA A 33 -14.67 15.19 24.85
C ALA A 33 -14.74 16.64 24.38
N TRP A 34 -13.65 17.16 23.79
CA TRP A 34 -13.64 18.49 23.20
C TRP A 34 -14.50 18.54 21.93
N LEU A 35 -14.44 17.54 21.04
CA LEU A 35 -15.28 17.50 19.84
C LEU A 35 -16.77 17.44 20.19
N VAL A 36 -17.14 16.61 21.16
CA VAL A 36 -18.53 16.41 21.60
C VAL A 36 -18.60 16.39 23.13
N PRO A 37 -18.87 17.53 23.78
CA PRO A 37 -18.97 17.61 25.24
C PRO A 37 -20.12 16.81 25.84
N ASP A 38 -21.16 16.53 25.06
CA ASP A 38 -22.28 15.70 25.50
C ASP A 38 -21.88 14.21 25.49
N ASP A 39 -21.61 13.67 26.67
CA ASP A 39 -21.23 12.28 26.92
C ASP A 39 -22.23 11.27 26.33
N HIS A 40 -23.54 11.58 26.36
CA HIS A 40 -24.58 10.69 25.88
C HIS A 40 -24.62 10.62 24.35
N ARG A 41 -24.25 11.71 23.66
CA ARG A 41 -24.25 11.79 22.19
C ARG A 41 -22.90 11.45 21.57
N ARG A 42 -21.80 11.61 22.32
CA ARG A 42 -20.42 11.54 21.84
C ARG A 42 -20.09 10.27 21.08
N ARG A 43 -20.37 9.09 21.62
CA ARG A 43 -20.09 7.82 20.90
C ARG A 43 -20.81 7.75 19.56
N ASN A 44 -22.10 8.11 19.52
CA ASN A 44 -22.89 8.04 18.30
C ASN A 44 -22.39 9.01 17.22
N ILE A 45 -22.07 10.25 17.61
CA ILE A 45 -21.55 11.26 16.68
C ILE A 45 -20.16 10.86 16.16
N LEU A 46 -19.26 10.44 17.05
CA LEU A 46 -17.92 9.98 16.65
C LEU A 46 -18.00 8.75 15.75
N SER A 47 -18.91 7.79 16.03
CA SER A 47 -19.14 6.63 15.16
C SER A 47 -19.59 7.04 13.76
N ALA A 48 -20.50 8.00 13.64
CA ALA A 48 -20.97 8.48 12.34
C ALA A 48 -19.82 9.11 11.52
N VAL A 49 -18.98 9.94 12.15
CA VAL A 49 -17.84 10.59 11.48
C VAL A 49 -16.74 9.59 11.13
N VAL A 50 -16.34 8.73 12.07
CA VAL A 50 -15.32 7.69 11.84
C VAL A 50 -15.75 6.73 10.73
N ARG A 51 -17.05 6.37 10.67
CA ARG A 51 -17.60 5.54 9.58
C ARG A 51 -17.36 6.17 8.21
N VAL A 52 -17.55 7.49 8.06
CA VAL A 52 -17.32 8.20 6.79
C VAL A 52 -15.87 8.03 6.33
N TRP A 53 -14.91 8.16 7.24
CA TRP A 53 -13.49 8.02 6.93
C TRP A 53 -13.08 6.57 6.66
N ILE A 54 -13.67 5.58 7.33
CA ILE A 54 -13.41 4.15 7.06
C ILE A 54 -13.95 3.75 5.69
N GLU A 55 -15.18 4.17 5.33
CA GLU A 55 -15.72 3.96 3.99
C GLU A 55 -14.81 4.56 2.92
N HIS A 56 -14.32 5.78 3.16
CA HIS A 56 -13.39 6.43 2.25
C HIS A 56 -12.05 5.69 2.16
N ALA A 57 -11.53 5.17 3.27
CA ALA A 57 -10.33 4.36 3.28
C ALA A 57 -10.48 3.02 2.54
N LEU A 58 -11.67 2.43 2.49
CA LEU A 58 -11.90 1.23 1.67
C LEU A 58 -11.97 1.53 0.16
N LEU A 59 -12.16 2.79 -0.23
CA LEU A 59 -12.16 3.24 -1.63
C LEU A 59 -10.79 3.77 -2.08
N PHE A 60 -10.12 4.57 -1.25
CA PHE A 60 -8.88 5.30 -1.58
C PHE A 60 -7.67 4.79 -0.80
N GLY A 61 -7.77 3.59 -0.24
CA GLY A 61 -6.84 3.05 0.73
C GLY A 61 -7.03 1.56 0.93
N GLU A 62 -6.75 1.11 2.14
CA GLU A 62 -7.17 -0.20 2.60
C GLU A 62 -7.23 -0.27 4.13
N ALA A 63 -7.94 -1.26 4.65
CA ALA A 63 -7.92 -1.57 6.07
C ALA A 63 -7.51 -3.02 6.31
N HIS A 64 -6.90 -3.27 7.47
CA HIS A 64 -6.39 -4.57 7.87
C HIS A 64 -6.82 -4.91 9.30
N LEU A 65 -7.16 -6.16 9.51
CA LEU A 65 -7.72 -6.68 10.75
C LEU A 65 -6.96 -7.91 11.23
N LEU A 66 -6.94 -8.12 12.54
CA LEU A 66 -6.73 -9.46 13.08
C LEU A 66 -8.00 -10.30 12.90
N PRO A 67 -7.91 -11.65 12.79
CA PRO A 67 -9.05 -12.50 12.45
C PRO A 67 -10.14 -12.50 13.53
N ASP A 68 -9.77 -12.14 14.76
CA ASP A 68 -10.68 -12.01 15.89
C ASP A 68 -11.22 -10.58 16.07
N HIS A 69 -11.05 -9.71 15.07
CA HIS A 69 -11.45 -8.30 15.05
C HIS A 69 -10.93 -7.45 16.21
N SER A 70 -9.91 -7.93 16.92
CA SER A 70 -9.38 -7.25 18.10
C SER A 70 -8.41 -6.11 17.81
N ALA A 71 -8.01 -5.95 16.55
CA ALA A 71 -7.12 -4.89 16.13
C ALA A 71 -7.42 -4.51 14.68
N ALA A 72 -7.41 -3.21 14.37
CA ALA A 72 -7.61 -2.65 13.05
C ALA A 72 -6.56 -1.59 12.72
N ALA A 73 -6.11 -1.57 11.46
CA ALA A 73 -5.25 -0.55 10.89
C ALA A 73 -5.91 -0.05 9.60
N VAL A 74 -6.26 1.23 9.55
CA VAL A 74 -6.99 1.87 8.45
C VAL A 74 -6.06 2.85 7.76
N TRP A 75 -5.81 2.60 6.48
CA TRP A 75 -4.84 3.33 5.66
C TRP A 75 -5.54 4.13 4.57
N LEU A 76 -5.02 5.32 4.30
CA LEU A 76 -5.33 6.13 3.11
C LEU A 76 -4.08 6.20 2.23
N HIS A 77 -4.21 5.85 0.95
CA HIS A 77 -3.12 6.00 -0.01
C HIS A 77 -3.12 7.43 -0.56
N ARG A 78 -2.18 8.26 -0.11
CA ARG A 78 -2.06 9.65 -0.57
C ARG A 78 -0.97 9.73 -1.63
N TYR A 79 -1.32 9.57 -2.90
CA TYR A 79 -0.40 9.81 -4.02
C TYR A 79 -0.22 11.29 -4.38
N GLY A 80 -1.00 12.16 -3.72
CA GLY A 80 -1.10 13.61 -3.90
C GLY A 80 -2.20 14.15 -2.98
N PRO A 81 -2.76 15.34 -3.25
CA PRO A 81 -3.93 15.83 -2.52
C PRO A 81 -5.06 14.80 -2.56
N LEU A 82 -5.49 14.32 -1.40
CA LEU A 82 -6.60 13.38 -1.29
C LEU A 82 -7.90 14.19 -1.32
N SER A 83 -8.80 13.86 -2.25
CA SER A 83 -10.14 14.43 -2.24
C SER A 83 -10.86 14.03 -0.96
N PRO A 84 -11.63 14.93 -0.32
CA PRO A 84 -12.41 14.56 0.86
C PRO A 84 -13.44 13.47 0.51
N PRO A 85 -13.98 12.76 1.51
CA PRO A 85 -15.07 11.82 1.30
C PRO A 85 -16.23 12.43 0.49
N ALA A 86 -16.91 11.61 -0.31
CA ALA A 86 -18.04 12.08 -1.11
C ALA A 86 -19.12 12.67 -0.19
N GLY A 87 -19.52 13.92 -0.47
CA GLY A 87 -20.48 14.66 0.35
C GLY A 87 -20.00 14.95 1.77
N TYR A 88 -18.69 14.99 2.04
CA TYR A 88 -18.15 15.07 3.40
C TYR A 88 -18.77 16.20 4.22
N GLY A 89 -18.87 17.42 3.68
CA GLY A 89 -19.45 18.57 4.40
C GLY A 89 -20.91 18.34 4.82
N GLU A 90 -21.75 17.80 3.93
CA GLU A 90 -23.15 17.48 4.25
C GLU A 90 -23.25 16.35 5.27
N ARG A 91 -22.48 15.27 5.07
CA ARG A 91 -22.45 14.13 5.99
C ARG A 91 -21.96 14.54 7.38
N LEU A 92 -20.99 15.44 7.45
CA LEU A 92 -20.46 15.99 8.70
C LEU A 92 -21.50 16.88 9.38
N ALA A 93 -22.18 17.76 8.65
CA ALA A 93 -23.25 18.59 9.18
C ALA A 93 -24.40 17.74 9.76
N VAL A 94 -24.81 16.69 9.06
CA VAL A 94 -25.85 15.75 9.52
C VAL A 94 -25.39 14.98 10.76
N ALA A 95 -24.16 14.49 10.79
CA ALA A 95 -23.64 13.69 11.90
C ALA A 95 -23.38 14.52 13.17
N CYS A 96 -22.77 15.69 13.02
CA CYS A 96 -22.28 16.50 14.14
C CYS A 96 -23.31 17.51 14.65
N GLY A 97 -24.24 17.96 13.81
CA GLY A 97 -25.19 19.02 14.15
C GLY A 97 -24.46 20.29 14.61
N GLU A 98 -24.81 20.76 15.81
CA GLU A 98 -24.20 21.95 16.44
C GLU A 98 -22.68 21.85 16.66
N TYR A 99 -22.08 20.65 16.63
CA TYR A 99 -20.65 20.46 16.87
C TYR A 99 -19.79 20.52 15.60
N VAL A 100 -20.39 20.72 14.41
CA VAL A 100 -19.70 20.65 13.11
C VAL A 100 -18.43 21.50 13.03
N ASP A 101 -18.44 22.73 13.57
CA ASP A 101 -17.30 23.64 13.53
C ASP A 101 -16.08 23.09 14.27
N ARG A 102 -16.28 22.30 15.33
CA ARG A 102 -15.17 21.67 16.07
C ARG A 102 -14.48 20.59 15.24
N PHE A 103 -15.24 19.83 14.47
CA PHE A 103 -14.69 18.83 13.55
C PHE A 103 -13.94 19.50 12.39
N LEU A 104 -14.52 20.55 11.79
CA LEU A 104 -13.84 21.32 10.75
C LEU A 104 -12.54 21.96 11.27
N HIS A 105 -12.55 22.48 12.50
CA HIS A 105 -11.35 23.04 13.11
C HIS A 105 -10.27 21.98 13.37
N LEU A 106 -10.65 20.79 13.85
CA LEU A 106 -9.70 19.68 13.99
C LEU A 106 -9.14 19.23 12.63
N ASP A 107 -9.99 19.12 11.61
CA ASP A 107 -9.57 18.75 10.25
C ASP A 107 -8.57 19.75 9.68
N ASP A 108 -8.78 21.05 9.86
CA ASP A 108 -7.88 22.12 9.44
C ASP A 108 -6.52 22.07 10.15
N VAL A 109 -6.53 21.89 11.48
CA VAL A 109 -5.31 21.75 12.28
C VAL A 109 -4.50 20.51 11.84
N LEU A 110 -5.17 19.37 11.65
CA LEU A 110 -4.52 18.15 11.17
C LEU A 110 -4.03 18.29 9.73
N HIS A 111 -4.77 18.97 8.86
CA HIS A 111 -4.37 19.21 7.47
C HIS A 111 -3.11 20.08 7.40
N THR A 112 -3.06 21.15 8.18
CA THR A 112 -1.93 22.10 8.22
C THR A 112 -0.60 21.44 8.58
N HIS A 113 -0.63 20.46 9.49
CA HIS A 113 0.58 19.77 9.97
C HIS A 113 0.89 18.48 9.23
N ARG A 114 0.03 18.06 8.30
CA ARG A 114 0.25 16.83 7.54
C ARG A 114 1.36 17.07 6.51
N PRO A 115 2.32 16.14 6.36
CA PRO A 115 3.38 16.27 5.38
C PRO A 115 2.83 16.38 3.95
N ASP A 116 3.48 17.22 3.16
CA ASP A 116 3.26 17.29 1.73
C ASP A 116 3.85 16.09 0.99
N GLY A 117 3.28 15.80 -0.17
CA GLY A 117 3.79 14.80 -1.10
C GLY A 117 3.30 13.37 -0.85
N PRO A 118 3.68 12.41 -1.72
CA PRO A 118 3.09 11.08 -1.71
C PRO A 118 3.49 10.24 -0.50
N HIS A 119 2.51 9.69 0.22
CA HIS A 119 2.71 8.79 1.36
C HIS A 119 1.46 7.94 1.66
N ASN A 120 1.64 6.85 2.41
CA ASN A 120 0.55 6.09 3.00
C ASN A 120 0.24 6.66 4.39
N HIS A 121 -1.00 7.06 4.63
CA HIS A 121 -1.43 7.64 5.91
C HIS A 121 -2.19 6.59 6.73
N LEU A 122 -1.64 6.20 7.87
CA LEU A 122 -2.34 5.39 8.87
C LEU A 122 -3.32 6.30 9.63
N ALA A 123 -4.53 6.42 9.10
CA ALA A 123 -5.55 7.32 9.62
C ALA A 123 -6.12 6.82 10.97
N PHE A 124 -6.31 5.49 11.11
CA PHE A 124 -6.72 4.89 12.37
C PHE A 124 -5.92 3.64 12.69
N PHE A 125 -5.52 3.51 13.95
CA PHE A 125 -4.91 2.30 14.47
C PHE A 125 -5.48 2.01 15.86
N ALA A 126 -6.24 0.93 15.98
CA ALA A 126 -6.95 0.62 17.20
C ALA A 126 -6.74 -0.85 17.60
N VAL A 127 -6.62 -1.09 18.90
CA VAL A 127 -6.44 -2.43 19.49
C VAL A 127 -7.26 -2.52 20.77
N ALA A 128 -8.10 -3.55 20.85
CA ALA A 128 -8.99 -3.79 21.97
C ALA A 128 -8.21 -3.92 23.30
N PRO A 129 -8.80 -3.48 24.42
CA PRO A 129 -8.18 -3.53 25.74
C PRO A 129 -8.21 -4.96 26.32
N GLN A 130 -7.45 -5.87 25.72
CA GLN A 130 -7.44 -7.29 26.06
C GLN A 130 -6.01 -7.82 26.28
N PRO A 131 -5.84 -9.04 26.84
CA PRO A 131 -4.52 -9.64 27.03
C PRO A 131 -3.68 -9.60 25.75
N TYR A 132 -2.39 -9.33 25.92
CA TYR A 132 -1.41 -9.22 24.83
C TYR A 132 -1.66 -8.07 23.83
N ARG A 133 -2.35 -7.00 24.25
CA ARG A 133 -2.59 -5.78 23.43
C ARG A 133 -1.35 -5.30 22.67
N VAL A 134 -0.21 -5.12 23.35
CA VAL A 134 1.04 -4.65 22.72
C VAL A 134 1.54 -5.61 21.64
N ARG A 135 1.46 -6.93 21.90
CA ARG A 135 1.86 -7.95 20.92
C ARG A 135 0.97 -7.92 19.68
N ARG A 136 -0.35 -7.78 19.86
CA ARG A 136 -1.32 -7.65 18.77
C ARG A 136 -1.07 -6.38 17.94
N ALA A 137 -0.84 -5.26 18.63
CA ALA A 137 -0.46 -4.00 18.01
C ALA A 137 0.80 -4.16 17.15
N SER A 138 1.87 -4.74 17.72
CA SER A 138 3.13 -4.96 17.01
C SER A 138 2.99 -5.89 15.80
N ILE A 139 2.20 -6.97 15.91
CA ILE A 139 1.95 -7.90 14.78
C ILE A 139 1.22 -7.15 13.67
N LEU A 140 0.09 -6.51 13.98
CA LEU A 140 -0.71 -5.81 12.99
C LEU A 140 0.10 -4.70 12.31
N LEU A 141 0.78 -3.86 13.11
CA LEU A 141 1.58 -2.75 12.60
C LEU A 141 2.76 -3.24 11.75
N ALA A 142 3.47 -4.31 12.14
CA ALA A 142 4.56 -4.87 11.34
C ALA A 142 4.06 -5.40 10.00
N THR A 143 2.98 -6.19 10.01
CA THR A 143 2.44 -6.80 8.80
C THR A 143 1.81 -5.77 7.87
N SER A 144 1.06 -4.79 8.38
CA SER A 144 0.50 -3.71 7.57
C SER A 144 1.59 -2.82 6.97
N ASN A 145 2.64 -2.48 7.72
CA ASN A 145 3.77 -1.72 7.20
C ASN A 145 4.56 -2.46 6.11
N ALA A 146 4.65 -3.79 6.21
CA ALA A 146 5.28 -4.60 5.17
C ALA A 146 4.47 -4.52 3.86
N ARG A 147 3.13 -4.59 3.95
CA ARG A 147 2.22 -4.40 2.81
C ARG A 147 2.36 -3.02 2.18
N MET A 148 2.32 -1.95 3.00
CA MET A 148 2.56 -0.57 2.54
C MET A 148 3.93 -0.37 1.87
N GLY A 149 4.94 -1.13 2.32
CA GLY A 149 6.31 -1.03 1.81
C GLY A 149 6.49 -1.48 0.35
N HIS A 150 5.55 -2.25 -0.21
CA HIS A 150 5.65 -2.72 -1.61
C HIS A 150 5.57 -1.56 -2.62
N ALA A 151 4.84 -0.48 -2.31
CA ALA A 151 4.74 0.70 -3.16
C ALA A 151 5.92 1.68 -3.00
N LEU A 152 6.90 1.37 -2.13
CA LEU A 152 8.03 2.24 -1.78
C LEU A 152 7.63 3.66 -1.34
N LEU A 153 6.38 3.86 -0.91
CA LEU A 153 5.93 5.11 -0.33
C LEU A 153 6.27 5.19 1.17
N PRO A 154 6.63 6.38 1.67
CA PRO A 154 6.65 6.67 3.10
C PRO A 154 5.33 6.36 3.78
N THR A 155 5.38 6.06 5.06
CA THR A 155 4.20 5.90 5.91
C THR A 155 4.16 6.99 6.97
N TYR A 156 3.00 7.60 7.16
CA TYR A 156 2.75 8.69 8.09
C TYR A 156 1.61 8.35 9.05
N THR A 157 1.69 8.82 10.30
CA THR A 157 0.64 8.69 11.31
C THR A 157 0.74 9.81 12.33
N GLU A 158 -0.37 10.23 12.90
CA GLU A 158 -0.44 11.06 14.09
C GLU A 158 -0.69 10.19 15.32
N VAL A 159 0.03 10.39 16.42
CA VAL A 159 -0.18 9.65 17.68
C VAL A 159 -0.38 10.58 18.86
N ALA A 160 -1.32 10.23 19.73
CA ALA A 160 -1.73 11.09 20.85
C ALA A 160 -0.99 10.78 22.17
N THR A 161 -0.27 9.66 22.27
CA THR A 161 0.40 9.25 23.52
C THR A 161 1.88 8.95 23.33
N LEU A 162 2.69 9.22 24.36
CA LEU A 162 4.11 8.86 24.36
C LEU A 162 4.32 7.33 24.31
N ALA A 163 3.40 6.55 24.89
CA ALA A 163 3.45 5.10 24.83
C ALA A 163 3.29 4.58 23.40
N ASP A 164 2.34 5.13 22.64
CA ASP A 164 2.17 4.81 21.22
C ASP A 164 3.36 5.32 20.41
N ARG A 165 3.84 6.55 20.64
CA ARG A 165 5.06 7.07 20.00
C ARG A 165 6.24 6.11 20.14
N ASN A 166 6.46 5.57 21.33
CA ASN A 166 7.52 4.59 21.58
C ASN A 166 7.27 3.24 20.87
N LEU A 167 6.01 2.81 20.75
CA LEU A 167 5.65 1.65 19.93
C LEU A 167 6.01 1.90 18.46
N TYR A 168 5.53 2.99 17.86
CA TYR A 168 5.81 3.31 16.45
C TYR A 168 7.31 3.50 16.18
N ALA A 169 8.06 4.09 17.11
CA ALA A 169 9.52 4.21 17.00
C ALA A 169 10.21 2.85 16.85
N ARG A 170 9.79 1.83 17.61
CA ARG A 170 10.30 0.45 17.46
C ARG A 170 9.98 -0.16 16.09
N HIS A 171 8.97 0.34 15.39
CA HIS A 171 8.60 -0.07 14.04
C HIS A 171 9.20 0.81 12.93
N GLY A 172 10.17 1.66 13.27
CA GLY A 172 10.96 2.44 12.31
C GLY A 172 10.38 3.80 11.95
N TYR A 173 9.45 4.31 12.76
CA TYR A 173 8.96 5.68 12.64
C TYR A 173 9.86 6.66 13.39
N ALA A 174 10.21 7.77 12.75
CA ALA A 174 10.83 8.93 13.36
C ALA A 174 9.74 9.97 13.70
N ALA A 175 9.85 10.63 14.84
CA ALA A 175 8.95 11.73 15.19
C ALA A 175 9.29 12.97 14.36
N LEU A 176 8.26 13.68 13.91
CA LEU A 176 8.35 15.04 13.37
C LEU A 176 8.08 16.05 14.49
N GLU A 177 8.02 17.34 14.15
CA GLU A 177 7.72 18.40 15.11
C GLU A 177 6.32 18.18 15.74
N PRO A 178 6.21 18.05 17.07
CA PRO A 178 4.92 17.94 17.75
C PRO A 178 4.10 19.21 17.59
N PHE A 179 2.78 19.07 17.59
CA PHE A 179 1.87 20.22 17.58
C PHE A 179 0.72 20.02 18.56
N THR A 180 0.02 21.11 18.88
CA THR A 180 -1.07 21.14 19.84
C THR A 180 -2.40 21.03 19.12
N LEU A 181 -3.26 20.12 19.60
CA LEU A 181 -4.63 19.98 19.16
C LEU A 181 -5.53 21.05 19.82
N PRO A 182 -6.74 21.32 19.29
CA PRO A 182 -7.64 22.32 19.84
C PRO A 182 -8.06 22.12 21.30
N ASP A 183 -7.96 20.88 21.80
CA ASP A 183 -8.22 20.53 23.20
C ASP A 183 -7.03 20.79 24.14
N GLY A 184 -5.91 21.30 23.60
CA GLY A 184 -4.67 21.56 24.32
C GLY A 184 -3.75 20.35 24.44
N SER A 185 -4.15 19.17 23.96
CA SER A 185 -3.31 17.98 23.98
C SER A 185 -2.23 18.03 22.90
N THR A 186 -1.08 17.42 23.18
CA THR A 186 0.01 17.30 22.19
C THR A 186 -0.19 16.07 21.34
N THR A 187 -0.07 16.23 20.02
CA THR A 187 0.01 15.12 19.07
C THR A 187 1.41 15.04 18.47
N TYR A 188 1.84 13.82 18.19
CA TYR A 188 3.16 13.51 17.64
C TYR A 188 3.00 12.96 16.23
N PRO A 189 3.15 13.79 15.19
CA PRO A 189 3.26 13.28 13.83
C PRO A 189 4.52 12.41 13.70
N MET A 190 4.39 11.27 13.02
CA MET A 190 5.45 10.29 12.87
C MET A 190 5.58 9.85 11.42
N TRP A 191 6.84 9.74 10.97
CA TRP A 191 7.20 9.43 9.60
C TRP A 191 8.09 8.20 9.53
N ARG A 192 7.79 7.29 8.63
CA ARG A 192 8.63 6.12 8.37
C ARG A 192 8.95 6.05 6.89
N THR A 193 10.23 6.14 6.59
CA THR A 193 10.76 5.85 5.25
C THR A 193 10.76 4.33 5.05
N PRO A 194 10.22 3.81 3.94
CA PRO A 194 10.32 2.39 3.64
C PRO A 194 11.79 2.00 3.57
N ARG A 195 12.15 0.89 4.22
CA ARG A 195 13.51 0.38 4.13
C ARG A 195 13.69 -0.11 2.71
N GLN A 196 14.47 0.63 1.91
CA GLN A 196 15.03 0.03 0.70
C GLN A 196 15.75 -1.22 1.15
N ARG A 197 15.35 -2.37 0.61
CA ARG A 197 16.09 -3.61 0.78
C ARG A 197 17.41 -3.38 0.03
N ARG A 198 18.39 -2.75 0.66
CA ARG A 198 19.77 -2.70 0.16
C ARG A 198 20.11 -4.16 -0.13
N ALA A 199 20.32 -4.49 -1.41
CA ALA A 199 20.97 -5.71 -1.79
C ALA A 199 22.25 -5.76 -0.96
N ARG A 200 22.29 -6.62 0.05
CA ARG A 200 23.52 -6.82 0.81
C ARG A 200 24.51 -7.39 -0.19
N HIS A 201 25.47 -6.59 -0.64
CA HIS A 201 26.72 -7.10 -1.16
C HIS A 201 27.32 -7.98 -0.06
N ARG A 202 27.04 -9.29 -0.11
CA ARG A 202 27.69 -10.28 0.74
C ARG A 202 29.04 -10.61 0.11
N SER A 203 30.03 -9.78 0.36
CA SER A 203 31.43 -10.18 0.25
C SER A 203 31.80 -10.99 1.50
N SER A 204 31.65 -12.32 1.42
CA SER A 204 32.43 -13.36 2.13
C SER A 204 31.59 -14.63 2.29
N THR A 205 32.05 -15.72 1.68
CA THR A 205 31.45 -17.06 1.72
C THR A 205 32.11 -17.91 2.81
N PRO A 206 31.38 -18.45 3.80
CA PRO A 206 31.79 -19.66 4.55
C PRO A 206 31.18 -20.91 3.91
N PRO A 207 31.81 -22.10 4.04
CA PRO A 207 31.40 -23.28 3.28
C PRO A 207 30.06 -23.83 3.78
N ALA A 208 29.18 -24.17 2.84
CA ALA A 208 27.86 -24.71 3.11
C ALA A 208 27.91 -26.22 3.37
N ARG A 209 27.15 -26.68 4.37
CA ARG A 209 26.59 -28.04 4.40
C ARG A 209 25.26 -28.05 3.62
N PRO A 210 24.91 -29.15 2.95
CA PRO A 210 23.77 -29.18 2.05
C PRO A 210 22.48 -29.33 2.85
N ASP A 211 21.59 -28.35 2.74
CA ASP A 211 20.20 -28.52 3.14
C ASP A 211 19.30 -28.22 1.94
N GLN A 212 18.48 -29.22 1.60
CA GLN A 212 17.69 -29.32 0.39
C GLN A 212 16.43 -28.48 0.50
N ARG A 213 16.44 -27.23 -0.01
CA ARG A 213 15.23 -26.51 -0.42
C ARG A 213 15.54 -25.66 -1.64
N GLY A 214 14.81 -25.88 -2.73
CA GLY A 214 14.94 -25.11 -3.98
C GLY A 214 14.72 -23.61 -3.75
N PRO A 215 15.30 -22.74 -4.59
CA PRO A 215 15.28 -21.29 -4.38
C PRO A 215 13.85 -20.73 -4.47
N ALA A 216 13.53 -19.80 -3.59
CA ALA A 216 12.30 -19.01 -3.67
C ALA A 216 12.35 -18.12 -4.92
N LEU A 217 11.23 -18.01 -5.65
CA LEU A 217 11.04 -17.24 -6.90
C LEU A 217 11.61 -15.80 -6.87
N ASN A 218 11.74 -15.18 -5.69
CA ASN A 218 12.21 -13.81 -5.52
C ASN A 218 13.72 -13.57 -5.77
N ASP A 219 14.50 -14.62 -6.07
CA ASP A 219 15.94 -14.51 -6.39
C ASP A 219 16.28 -15.00 -7.81
N LEU A 220 15.29 -15.34 -8.65
CA LEU A 220 15.54 -15.77 -10.04
C LEU A 220 15.72 -14.56 -10.97
N PRO A 221 16.70 -14.56 -11.89
CA PRO A 221 16.94 -13.44 -12.79
C PRO A 221 15.85 -13.31 -13.84
N ILE A 222 15.40 -12.09 -14.11
CA ILE A 222 14.55 -11.78 -15.26
C ILE A 222 15.43 -11.80 -16.51
N ARG A 223 15.15 -12.71 -17.45
CA ARG A 223 15.97 -12.91 -18.66
C ARG A 223 15.31 -12.41 -19.94
N LEU A 224 14.05 -12.01 -19.87
CA LEU A 224 13.26 -11.62 -21.03
C LEU A 224 12.17 -10.65 -20.61
N ILE A 225 11.98 -9.56 -21.35
CA ILE A 225 10.81 -8.68 -21.20
C ILE A 225 9.88 -8.90 -22.38
N LEU A 226 8.58 -9.10 -22.16
CA LEU A 226 7.60 -9.11 -23.25
C LEU A 226 7.01 -7.71 -23.41
N ASP A 227 7.10 -7.15 -24.61
CA ASP A 227 6.35 -5.93 -24.93
C ASP A 227 4.88 -6.25 -25.24
N THR A 228 4.09 -5.21 -25.50
CA THR A 228 2.67 -5.32 -25.83
C THR A 228 2.40 -6.23 -27.03
N SER A 229 3.25 -6.20 -28.05
CA SER A 229 3.07 -7.02 -29.26
C SER A 229 3.33 -8.50 -28.98
N ALA A 230 4.35 -8.83 -28.18
CA ALA A 230 4.61 -10.21 -27.76
C ALA A 230 3.51 -10.74 -26.85
N ILE A 231 2.94 -9.91 -25.97
CA ILE A 231 1.79 -10.27 -25.14
C ILE A 231 0.57 -10.57 -26.03
N LEU A 232 0.25 -9.71 -27.00
CA LEU A 232 -0.85 -9.93 -27.94
C LEU A 232 -0.65 -11.21 -28.75
N ALA A 233 0.54 -11.40 -29.31
CA ALA A 233 0.90 -12.60 -30.05
C ALA A 233 0.74 -13.87 -29.20
N PHE A 234 1.09 -13.83 -27.90
CA PHE A 234 0.82 -14.95 -26.99
C PHE A 234 -0.69 -15.24 -26.86
N THR A 235 -1.53 -14.21 -26.67
CA THR A 235 -2.98 -14.40 -26.56
C THR A 235 -3.61 -14.93 -27.85
N GLU A 236 -3.02 -14.63 -28.99
CA GLU A 236 -3.41 -15.16 -30.31
C GLU A 236 -2.88 -16.58 -30.57
N GLY A 237 -2.06 -17.13 -29.66
CA GLY A 237 -1.55 -18.50 -29.73
C GLY A 237 -0.21 -18.64 -30.46
N SER A 238 0.61 -17.58 -30.52
CA SER A 238 1.94 -17.61 -31.15
C SER A 238 2.85 -18.64 -30.48
N THR A 239 3.24 -19.64 -31.28
CA THR A 239 4.19 -20.69 -30.84
C THR A 239 5.59 -20.13 -30.60
N ALA A 240 6.01 -19.11 -31.35
CA ALA A 240 7.31 -18.47 -31.18
C ALA A 240 7.44 -17.80 -29.81
N VAL A 241 6.41 -17.05 -29.39
CA VAL A 241 6.38 -16.43 -28.05
C VAL A 241 6.28 -17.51 -26.96
N GLY A 242 5.43 -18.52 -27.15
CA GLY A 242 5.32 -19.66 -26.23
C GLY A 242 6.65 -20.40 -26.01
N GLN A 243 7.41 -20.65 -27.09
CA GLN A 243 8.73 -21.29 -27.00
C GLN A 243 9.77 -20.41 -26.29
N ALA A 244 9.72 -19.10 -26.49
CA ALA A 244 10.61 -18.17 -25.79
C ALA A 244 10.34 -18.15 -24.27
N ILE A 245 9.06 -18.15 -23.87
CA ILE A 245 8.63 -18.26 -22.47
C ILE A 245 9.09 -19.60 -21.87
N ALA A 246 8.81 -20.72 -22.55
CA ALA A 246 9.17 -22.05 -22.08
C ALA A 246 10.69 -22.18 -21.86
N ARG A 247 11.49 -21.69 -22.81
CA ARG A 247 12.96 -21.69 -22.69
C ARG A 247 13.44 -20.94 -21.45
N VAL A 248 12.88 -19.76 -21.19
CA VAL A 248 13.23 -18.97 -20.00
C VAL A 248 12.89 -19.74 -18.72
N ALA A 249 11.72 -20.38 -18.67
CA ALA A 249 11.28 -21.17 -17.52
C ALA A 249 12.17 -22.41 -17.30
N ASP A 250 12.51 -23.13 -18.37
CA ASP A 250 13.37 -24.33 -18.33
C ASP A 250 14.81 -24.00 -17.88
N GLU A 251 15.31 -22.81 -18.23
CA GLU A 251 16.61 -22.30 -17.79
C GLU A 251 16.59 -21.74 -16.34
N GLY A 252 15.46 -21.86 -15.64
CA GLY A 252 15.28 -21.34 -14.28
C GLY A 252 15.30 -19.82 -14.21
N GLY A 253 14.92 -19.13 -15.29
CA GLY A 253 14.75 -17.68 -15.35
C GLY A 253 13.30 -17.24 -15.25
N LEU A 254 13.11 -15.94 -15.07
CA LEU A 254 11.79 -15.29 -15.14
C LEU A 254 11.67 -14.48 -16.42
N PHE A 255 10.43 -14.30 -16.89
CA PHE A 255 10.11 -13.27 -17.89
C PHE A 255 9.27 -12.16 -17.24
N GLY A 256 9.60 -10.93 -17.62
CA GLY A 256 8.98 -9.71 -17.13
C GLY A 256 7.82 -9.27 -18.01
N LEU A 257 6.76 -8.81 -17.36
CA LEU A 257 5.57 -8.26 -17.98
C LEU A 257 5.38 -6.83 -17.47
N PRO A 258 5.85 -5.79 -18.19
CA PRO A 258 5.59 -4.41 -17.81
C PRO A 258 4.08 -4.17 -17.73
N VAL A 259 3.61 -3.61 -16.61
CA VAL A 259 2.17 -3.42 -16.36
C VAL A 259 1.50 -2.56 -17.43
N MET A 260 2.25 -1.61 -18.00
CA MET A 260 1.77 -0.76 -19.10
C MET A 260 1.55 -1.57 -20.38
N CYS A 261 2.39 -2.58 -20.66
CA CYS A 261 2.22 -3.46 -21.81
C CYS A 261 1.05 -4.44 -21.63
N LEU A 262 0.86 -4.95 -20.41
CA LEU A 262 -0.32 -5.75 -20.06
C LEU A 262 -1.61 -4.94 -20.19
N ALA A 263 -1.63 -3.71 -19.66
CA ALA A 263 -2.78 -2.83 -19.74
C ALA A 263 -3.11 -2.45 -21.19
N GLU A 264 -2.09 -2.19 -22.02
CA GLU A 264 -2.30 -1.90 -23.44
C GLU A 264 -2.80 -3.13 -24.20
N ALA A 265 -2.23 -4.32 -23.94
CA ALA A 265 -2.71 -5.55 -24.54
C ALA A 265 -4.17 -5.84 -24.15
N ALA A 266 -4.53 -5.66 -22.88
CA ALA A 266 -5.89 -5.86 -22.37
C ALA A 266 -6.95 -5.03 -23.11
N ARG A 267 -6.59 -3.88 -23.72
CA ARG A 267 -7.51 -3.08 -24.54
C ARG A 267 -7.88 -3.74 -25.87
N SER A 268 -7.03 -4.63 -26.37
CA SER A 268 -7.12 -5.20 -27.72
C SER A 268 -7.44 -6.69 -27.71
N VAL A 269 -7.28 -7.37 -26.57
CA VAL A 269 -7.56 -8.81 -26.43
C VAL A 269 -9.07 -9.06 -26.35
N THR A 270 -9.57 -9.96 -27.20
CA THR A 270 -10.97 -10.42 -27.18
C THR A 270 -11.23 -11.54 -26.17
N ASP A 271 -10.20 -12.30 -25.76
CA ASP A 271 -10.27 -13.39 -24.78
C ASP A 271 -9.35 -13.12 -23.57
N ALA A 272 -9.94 -12.61 -22.49
CA ALA A 272 -9.21 -12.29 -21.25
C ALA A 272 -8.55 -13.51 -20.59
N GLY A 273 -9.04 -14.73 -20.84
CA GLY A 273 -8.56 -15.95 -20.17
C GLY A 273 -7.09 -16.26 -20.48
N ARG A 274 -6.63 -16.01 -21.72
CA ARG A 274 -5.22 -16.21 -22.09
C ARG A 274 -4.29 -15.16 -21.49
N LEU A 275 -4.77 -13.93 -21.33
CA LEU A 275 -4.01 -12.88 -20.68
C LEU A 275 -3.82 -13.19 -19.19
N ASP A 276 -4.86 -13.69 -18.53
CA ASP A 276 -4.80 -14.16 -17.14
C ASP A 276 -3.86 -15.35 -16.99
N LEU A 277 -3.84 -16.29 -17.93
CA LEU A 277 -2.89 -17.41 -17.94
C LEU A 277 -1.43 -16.93 -18.03
N LEU A 278 -1.16 -15.93 -18.87
CA LEU A 278 0.18 -15.37 -19.01
C LEU A 278 0.63 -14.67 -17.72
N ALA A 279 -0.24 -13.84 -17.15
CA ALA A 279 0.05 -13.06 -15.94
C ALA A 279 0.23 -13.96 -14.70
N ASN A 280 -0.50 -15.08 -14.63
CA ASN A 280 -0.41 -16.05 -13.53
C ASN A 280 0.59 -17.19 -13.77
N HIS A 281 1.36 -17.15 -14.87
CA HIS A 281 2.37 -18.17 -15.16
C HIS A 281 3.45 -18.19 -14.06
N PRO A 282 3.91 -19.36 -13.58
CA PRO A 282 4.85 -19.44 -12.45
C PRO A 282 6.20 -18.76 -12.69
N ALA A 283 6.63 -18.63 -13.95
CA ALA A 283 7.85 -17.90 -14.35
C ALA A 283 7.60 -16.44 -14.77
N ALA A 284 6.38 -15.92 -14.63
CA ALA A 284 6.05 -14.53 -14.92
C ALA A 284 6.32 -13.62 -13.72
N THR A 285 6.66 -12.36 -14.00
CA THR A 285 6.69 -11.29 -13.01
C THR A 285 6.17 -10.00 -13.62
N VAL A 286 5.15 -9.41 -13.00
CA VAL A 286 4.61 -8.11 -13.41
C VAL A 286 5.52 -6.99 -12.92
N LEU A 287 5.93 -6.10 -13.82
CA LEU A 287 6.90 -5.05 -13.57
C LEU A 287 6.27 -3.66 -13.61
N THR A 288 6.66 -2.81 -12.67
CA THR A 288 6.30 -1.39 -12.61
C THR A 288 7.52 -0.52 -12.88
N VAL A 289 7.33 0.62 -13.54
CA VAL A 289 8.41 1.61 -13.67
C VAL A 289 8.67 2.26 -12.31
N ASP A 290 9.93 2.41 -11.93
CA ASP A 290 10.32 3.16 -10.74
C ASP A 290 9.82 4.62 -10.87
N PRO A 291 8.97 5.12 -9.94
CA PRO A 291 8.47 6.50 -9.99
C PRO A 291 9.58 7.56 -10.06
N LEU A 292 10.76 7.28 -9.52
CA LEU A 292 11.90 8.21 -9.57
C LEU A 292 12.51 8.33 -10.98
N GLN A 293 12.27 7.34 -11.85
CA GLN A 293 12.72 7.32 -13.24
C GLN A 293 11.76 7.98 -14.21
N TRP A 294 10.75 8.73 -13.74
CA TRP A 294 9.75 9.38 -14.59
C TRP A 294 10.36 10.27 -15.69
N LYS A 295 11.50 10.92 -15.44
CA LYS A 295 12.22 11.73 -16.45
C LYS A 295 12.79 10.86 -17.56
N THR A 296 13.38 9.72 -17.20
CA THR A 296 13.91 8.75 -18.16
C THR A 296 12.77 8.13 -18.95
N LEU A 297 11.67 7.75 -18.29
CA LEU A 297 10.46 7.28 -18.96
C LEU A 297 9.93 8.31 -19.95
N ALA A 298 9.83 9.58 -19.54
CA ALA A 298 9.37 10.66 -20.42
C ALA A 298 10.33 10.89 -21.61
N ALA A 299 11.64 10.78 -21.40
CA ALA A 299 12.63 10.89 -22.47
C ALA A 299 12.54 9.72 -23.46
N THR A 300 12.50 8.49 -22.96
CA THR A 300 12.33 7.29 -23.78
C THR A 300 10.99 7.33 -24.53
N HIS A 301 9.91 7.74 -23.87
CA HIS A 301 8.60 7.91 -24.49
C HIS A 301 8.63 8.92 -25.64
N ARG A 302 9.31 10.06 -25.48
CA ARG A 302 9.50 11.01 -26.60
C ARG A 302 10.26 10.40 -27.78
N ALA A 303 11.19 9.48 -27.52
CA ALA A 303 11.96 8.82 -28.57
C ALA A 303 11.15 7.74 -29.30
N VAL A 304 10.36 6.94 -28.58
CA VAL A 304 9.66 5.75 -29.14
C VAL A 304 8.18 5.98 -29.42
N GLY A 305 7.61 7.11 -29.00
CA GLY A 305 6.23 7.52 -29.27
C GLY A 305 5.14 6.72 -28.54
N ARG A 306 5.50 5.71 -27.75
CA ARG A 306 4.60 4.80 -27.05
C ARG A 306 5.00 4.56 -25.61
N LEU A 307 4.07 4.78 -24.66
CA LEU A 307 4.38 4.74 -23.23
C LEU A 307 4.64 3.31 -22.73
N ASP A 308 3.93 2.33 -23.29
CA ASP A 308 4.14 0.91 -23.05
C ASP A 308 5.50 0.43 -23.59
N THR A 309 5.88 0.81 -24.81
CA THR A 309 7.21 0.53 -25.37
C THR A 309 8.32 1.14 -24.52
N ALA A 310 8.15 2.39 -24.07
CA ALA A 310 9.13 3.05 -23.21
C ALA A 310 9.29 2.32 -21.86
N ALA A 311 8.19 1.82 -21.28
CA ALA A 311 8.23 1.02 -20.05
C ALA A 311 8.94 -0.32 -20.26
N ALA A 312 8.71 -1.01 -21.38
CA ALA A 312 9.39 -2.26 -21.72
C ALA A 312 10.91 -2.07 -21.87
N LEU A 313 11.34 -0.99 -22.54
CA LEU A 313 12.76 -0.67 -22.70
C LEU A 313 13.45 -0.35 -21.37
N LEU A 314 12.78 0.40 -20.49
CA LEU A 314 13.31 0.67 -19.15
C LEU A 314 13.41 -0.61 -18.31
N ALA A 315 12.39 -1.47 -18.36
CA ALA A 315 12.41 -2.76 -17.68
C ALA A 315 13.56 -3.64 -18.18
N ALA A 316 13.79 -3.67 -19.49
CA ALA A 316 14.89 -4.41 -20.11
C ALA A 316 16.25 -3.88 -19.68
N ALA A 317 16.45 -2.57 -19.72
CA ALA A 317 17.68 -1.92 -19.27
C ALA A 317 17.95 -2.15 -17.77
N ALA A 318 16.92 -2.11 -16.93
CA ALA A 318 17.07 -2.34 -15.49
C ALA A 318 17.45 -3.78 -15.12
N ASN A 319 17.11 -4.75 -15.98
CA ASN A 319 17.39 -6.17 -15.76
C ASN A 319 18.50 -6.74 -16.67
N ASP A 320 19.16 -5.87 -17.45
CA ASP A 320 20.19 -6.25 -18.43
C ASP A 320 19.76 -7.42 -19.34
N CYS A 321 18.55 -7.31 -19.90
CA CYS A 321 17.97 -8.35 -20.73
C CYS A 321 17.30 -7.75 -21.98
N ARG A 322 16.90 -8.62 -22.91
CA ARG A 322 16.28 -8.20 -24.17
C ARG A 322 14.76 -8.07 -24.05
N VAL A 323 14.19 -7.20 -24.87
CA VAL A 323 12.75 -7.16 -25.14
C VAL A 323 12.43 -8.17 -26.24
N LEU A 324 11.48 -9.05 -25.98
CA LEU A 324 10.79 -9.83 -27.00
C LEU A 324 9.67 -8.98 -27.57
N SER A 325 9.73 -8.76 -28.87
CA SER A 325 8.72 -8.06 -29.66
C SER A 325 8.33 -8.94 -30.84
N ASP A 326 7.04 -8.92 -31.20
CA ASP A 326 6.54 -9.53 -32.43
C ASP A 326 6.73 -8.58 -33.64
N GLN A 327 7.13 -7.32 -33.40
CA GLN A 327 7.56 -6.37 -34.43
C GLN A 327 9.00 -5.89 -34.18
N PRO A 328 10.03 -6.63 -34.63
CA PRO A 328 11.41 -6.18 -34.49
C PRO A 328 11.67 -4.93 -35.35
N GLY A 329 11.75 -3.75 -34.73
CA GLY A 329 12.24 -2.51 -35.35
C GLY A 329 11.32 -1.29 -35.33
N ARG A 330 10.30 -1.21 -34.45
CA ARG A 330 9.50 0.00 -34.22
C ARG A 330 9.67 0.55 -32.81
#